data_AF-A0A835I115-F1
#
_entry.id   AF-A0A835I115-F1
#
_cell.length_a   1.000
_cell.length_b   1.000
_cell.length_c   1.000
_cell.angle_alpha   90.00
_cell.angle_beta   90.00
_cell.angle_gamma   90.00
#
_symmetry.space_group_name_H-M   'P 1'
#
loop_
_entity.id
_entity.type
_entity.pdbx_description
1 polymer ?
#
loop_
_entity_poly.entity_id
_entity_poly.type
_entity_poly.pdbx_seq_one_letter_code
_entity_poly.pdbx_strand_id
1 'polypeptide(L)'
;MVASLWAPKGTWSITPLRKGFMMFRFEDIEDYQKVWNQGSWNVDNQILRLTKWPPNFCIEREIQSHVALWVRFPGLSLEYWEVKNLLAMGRALGRPIHVDETTAKRELGFYASVLVDIAKE
;
A
#
# COMPACT_ATOMS: atom_id res chain seq x y z
N MET A 1 -19.51 0.56 -2.39
CA MET A 1 -18.19 1.00 -1.93
C MET A 1 -17.16 0.94 -3.05
N VAL A 2 -16.66 -0.24 -3.47
CA VAL A 2 -15.75 -0.31 -4.65
C VAL A 2 -16.47 -0.12 -5.98
N ALA A 3 -17.72 -0.59 -6.10
CA ALA A 3 -18.57 -0.38 -7.28
C ALA A 3 -18.74 1.09 -7.66
N SER A 4 -19.07 1.90 -6.65
CA SER A 4 -19.24 3.36 -6.75
C SER A 4 -17.93 4.08 -7.02
N LEU A 5 -16.82 3.56 -6.47
CA LEU A 5 -15.49 4.13 -6.65
C LEU A 5 -14.94 3.90 -8.07
N TRP A 6 -15.15 2.70 -8.61
CA TRP A 6 -14.65 2.32 -9.93
C TRP A 6 -15.59 2.71 -11.06
N ALA A 7 -16.89 2.83 -10.78
CA ALA A 7 -17.95 3.12 -11.75
C ALA A 7 -17.73 2.38 -13.08
N PRO A 8 -17.71 1.02 -13.05
CA PRO A 8 -17.55 0.22 -14.25
C PRO A 8 -18.77 0.36 -15.16
N LYS A 9 -18.54 0.34 -16.48
CA LYS A 9 -19.60 0.41 -17.49
C LYS A 9 -20.24 -0.96 -17.72
N GLY A 10 -19.43 -2.01 -17.71
CA GLY A 10 -19.81 -3.39 -18.00
C GLY A 10 -20.12 -4.22 -16.76
N THR A 11 -20.50 -5.48 -17.01
CA THR A 11 -20.70 -6.47 -15.94
C THR A 11 -19.37 -6.77 -15.28
N TRP A 12 -19.40 -6.86 -13.96
CA TRP A 12 -18.26 -7.26 -13.16
C TRP A 12 -18.74 -8.01 -11.92
N SER A 13 -17.84 -8.75 -11.29
CA SER A 13 -18.14 -9.51 -10.09
C SER A 13 -16.98 -9.47 -9.10
N ILE A 14 -17.33 -9.60 -7.82
CA ILE A 14 -16.41 -9.75 -6.71
C ILE A 14 -16.61 -11.12 -6.09
N THR A 15 -15.51 -11.86 -5.89
CA THR A 15 -15.53 -13.12 -5.16
C THR A 15 -14.59 -13.00 -3.95
N PRO A 16 -15.12 -12.96 -2.71
CA PRO A 16 -14.30 -13.04 -1.52
C PRO A 16 -13.54 -14.37 -1.47
N LEU A 17 -12.26 -14.33 -1.10
CA LEU A 17 -11.39 -15.48 -0.95
C LEU A 17 -10.94 -15.61 0.52
N ARG A 18 -10.27 -16.73 0.85
CA ARG A 18 -9.69 -16.92 2.20
C ARG A 18 -8.56 -15.91 2.47
N LYS A 19 -8.23 -15.70 3.75
CA LYS A 19 -7.15 -14.81 4.22
C LYS A 19 -7.27 -13.35 3.76
N GLY A 20 -8.49 -12.84 3.57
CA GLY A 20 -8.72 -11.43 3.22
C GLY A 20 -8.44 -11.08 1.75
N PHE A 21 -8.15 -12.06 0.89
CA PHE A 21 -8.06 -11.82 -0.55
C PHE A 21 -9.45 -11.66 -1.19
N MET A 22 -9.51 -10.90 -2.28
CA MET A 22 -10.72 -10.73 -3.09
C MET A 22 -10.34 -10.83 -4.56
N MET A 23 -11.13 -11.55 -5.35
CA MET A 23 -11.00 -11.58 -6.81
C MET A 23 -12.01 -10.64 -7.43
N PHE A 24 -11.52 -9.75 -8.32
CA PHE A 24 -12.35 -8.88 -9.13
C PHE A 24 -12.29 -9.35 -10.58
N ARG A 25 -13.44 -9.65 -11.17
CA ARG A 25 -13.55 -10.07 -12.57
C ARG A 25 -14.38 -9.05 -13.32
N PHE A 26 -13.82 -8.51 -14.39
CA PHE A 26 -14.49 -7.60 -15.31
C PHE A 26 -14.70 -8.31 -16.64
N GLU A 27 -15.88 -8.16 -17.23
CA GLU A 27 -16.13 -8.64 -18.60
C GLU A 27 -15.62 -7.65 -19.65
N ASP A 28 -15.55 -6.37 -19.29
CA ASP A 28 -15.03 -5.29 -20.13
C ASP A 28 -13.54 -5.01 -19.84
N ILE A 29 -12.73 -5.02 -20.90
CA ILE A 29 -11.29 -4.79 -20.81
C ILE A 29 -10.95 -3.33 -20.45
N GLU A 30 -11.75 -2.35 -20.87
CA GLU A 30 -11.57 -0.94 -20.54
C GLU A 30 -11.79 -0.71 -19.04
N ASP A 31 -12.83 -1.31 -18.47
CA ASP A 31 -13.09 -1.24 -17.03
C ASP A 31 -11.95 -1.87 -16.23
N TYR A 32 -11.46 -3.05 -16.66
CA TYR A 32 -10.29 -3.67 -16.06
C TYR A 32 -9.07 -2.75 -16.13
N GLN A 33 -8.76 -2.19 -17.30
CA GLN A 33 -7.60 -1.31 -17.48
C GLN A 33 -7.70 -0.02 -16.68
N LYS A 34 -8.89 0.60 -16.63
CA LYS A 34 -9.16 1.78 -15.81
C LYS A 34 -8.86 1.49 -14.34
N VAL A 35 -9.38 0.38 -13.82
CA VAL A 35 -9.19 -0.01 -12.42
C VAL A 35 -7.73 -0.38 -12.12
N TRP A 36 -7.07 -1.09 -13.04
CA TRP A 36 -5.68 -1.53 -12.92
C TRP A 36 -4.67 -0.38 -13.00
N ASN A 37 -4.82 0.53 -13.96
CA ASN A 37 -3.83 1.56 -14.26
C ASN A 37 -3.73 2.65 -13.17
N GLN A 38 -4.74 2.78 -12.32
CA GLN A 38 -4.72 3.69 -11.18
C GLN A 38 -3.77 3.23 -10.05
N GLY A 39 -3.36 1.95 -10.07
CA GLY A 39 -2.34 1.38 -9.18
C GLY A 39 -2.84 1.06 -7.77
N SER A 40 -3.31 2.04 -7.02
CA SER A 40 -3.80 1.85 -5.66
C SER A 40 -5.07 2.65 -5.39
N TRP A 41 -6.03 2.04 -4.70
CA TRP A 41 -7.31 2.65 -4.35
C TRP A 41 -7.41 2.86 -2.85
N ASN A 42 -7.86 4.04 -2.41
CA ASN A 42 -8.22 4.25 -1.01
C ASN A 42 -9.69 3.86 -0.83
N VAL A 43 -9.95 2.86 0.00
CA VAL A 43 -11.27 2.33 0.33
C VAL A 43 -11.40 2.35 1.84
N ASP A 44 -12.31 3.15 2.38
CA ASP A 44 -12.56 3.30 3.82
C ASP A 44 -11.29 3.47 4.66
N ASN A 45 -10.40 4.37 4.21
CA ASN A 45 -9.13 4.68 4.87
C ASN A 45 -8.11 3.52 4.86
N GLN A 46 -8.33 2.51 4.01
CA GLN A 46 -7.40 1.42 3.74
C GLN A 46 -6.94 1.45 2.28
N ILE A 47 -5.68 1.09 2.04
CA ILE A 47 -5.14 1.01 0.69
C ILE A 47 -5.45 -0.38 0.12
N LEU A 48 -6.32 -0.41 -0.89
CA LEU A 48 -6.54 -1.58 -1.72
C LEU A 48 -5.45 -1.65 -2.81
N ARG A 49 -4.54 -2.60 -2.65
CA ARG A 49 -3.52 -2.95 -3.64
C ARG A 49 -4.07 -4.06 -4.54
N LEU A 50 -3.99 -3.84 -5.85
CA LEU A 50 -4.42 -4.82 -6.85
C LEU A 50 -3.19 -5.56 -7.39
N THR A 51 -3.35 -6.86 -7.64
CA THR A 51 -2.35 -7.67 -8.35
C THR A 51 -3.04 -8.42 -9.48
N LYS A 52 -2.36 -8.59 -10.63
CA LYS A 52 -2.87 -9.43 -11.72
C LYS A 52 -3.06 -10.85 -11.23
N TRP A 53 -4.15 -11.49 -11.64
CA TRP A 53 -4.40 -12.89 -11.30
C TRP A 53 -3.32 -13.79 -11.91
N PRO A 54 -2.47 -14.47 -11.12
CA PRO A 54 -1.43 -15.32 -11.66
C PRO A 54 -1.99 -16.71 -12.04
N PRO A 55 -1.37 -17.41 -13.01
CA PRO A 55 -1.69 -18.81 -13.24
C PRO A 55 -1.37 -19.63 -11.98
N ASN A 56 -2.21 -20.62 -11.67
CA ASN A 56 -2.07 -21.49 -10.49
C ASN A 56 -2.09 -20.76 -9.13
N PHE A 57 -2.82 -19.64 -9.04
CA PHE A 57 -2.98 -18.91 -7.77
C PHE A 57 -3.44 -19.83 -6.64
N CYS A 58 -2.65 -19.89 -5.57
CA CYS A 58 -2.93 -20.69 -4.38
C CYS A 58 -2.91 -19.80 -3.15
N ILE A 59 -4.09 -19.48 -2.61
CA ILE A 59 -4.28 -18.62 -1.43
C ILE A 59 -3.53 -19.16 -0.20
N GLU A 60 -3.30 -20.47 -0.12
CA GLU A 60 -2.56 -21.06 1.00
C GLU A 60 -1.08 -20.72 0.96
N ARG A 61 -0.51 -20.63 -0.25
CA ARG A 61 0.88 -20.27 -0.51
C ARG A 61 1.10 -18.75 -0.56
N GLU A 62 0.05 -18.01 -0.90
CA GLU A 62 0.08 -16.56 -0.90
C GLU A 62 -0.03 -16.04 0.55
N ILE A 63 1.12 -15.73 1.14
CA ILE A 63 1.21 -14.97 2.38
C ILE A 63 1.01 -13.51 1.99
N GLN A 64 0.19 -12.76 2.74
CA GLN A 64 0.02 -11.32 2.54
C GLN A 64 1.41 -10.66 2.43
N SER A 65 1.80 -10.28 1.21
CA SER A 65 3.21 -10.11 0.82
C SER A 65 3.80 -8.77 1.25
N HIS A 66 3.02 -7.96 1.96
CA HIS A 66 3.34 -6.58 2.28
C HIS A 66 2.86 -6.23 3.69
N VAL A 67 3.72 -5.58 4.47
CA VAL A 67 3.40 -5.08 5.81
C VAL A 67 3.87 -3.64 5.93
N ALA A 68 2.99 -2.74 6.37
CA ALA A 68 3.35 -1.38 6.72
C ALA A 68 3.91 -1.34 8.15
N LEU A 69 5.18 -0.98 8.29
CA LEU A 69 5.89 -0.93 9.57
C LEU A 69 6.43 0.48 9.83
N TRP A 70 6.32 0.94 11.08
CA TRP A 70 7.00 2.15 11.54
C TRP A 70 8.47 1.84 11.75
N VAL A 71 9.32 2.36 10.86
CA VAL A 71 10.78 2.31 11.01
C VAL A 71 11.22 3.50 11.84
N ARG A 72 12.07 3.27 12.83
CA ARG A 72 12.66 4.32 13.68
C ARG A 72 14.14 4.50 13.36
N PHE A 73 14.58 5.74 13.32
CA PHE A 73 15.97 6.15 13.10
C PHE A 73 16.50 6.80 14.40
N PRO A 74 16.93 6.00 15.40
CA PRO A 74 17.51 6.52 16.62
C PRO A 74 18.86 7.17 16.34
N GLY A 75 19.16 8.30 17.01
CA GLY A 75 20.45 8.99 16.88
C GLY A 75 20.68 9.72 15.55
N LEU A 76 19.67 9.82 14.68
CA LEU A 76 19.75 10.60 13.45
C LEU A 76 19.80 12.10 13.77
N SER A 77 20.84 12.80 13.29
CA SER A 77 20.98 14.26 13.47
C SER A 77 19.76 15.02 12.92
N LEU A 78 19.33 16.06 13.63
CA LEU A 78 18.13 16.87 13.32
C LEU A 78 18.18 17.52 11.92
N GLU A 79 19.37 17.71 11.35
CA GLU A 79 19.54 18.21 9.98
C GLU A 79 18.95 17.25 8.92
N TYR A 80 18.90 15.95 9.23
CA TYR A 80 18.35 14.93 8.34
C TYR A 80 16.85 14.69 8.53
N TRP A 81 16.20 15.39 9.48
CA TRP A 81 14.77 15.22 9.77
C TRP A 81 13.84 15.94 8.78
N GLU A 82 14.37 16.48 7.69
CA GLU A 82 13.53 16.95 6.60
C GLU A 82 12.76 15.76 6.00
N VAL A 83 11.44 15.94 5.80
CA VAL A 83 10.53 14.90 5.29
C VAL A 83 11.08 14.21 4.03
N LYS A 84 11.63 14.98 3.09
CA LYS A 84 12.23 14.43 1.85
C LYS A 84 13.39 13.46 2.14
N ASN A 85 14.22 13.75 3.14
CA ASN A 85 15.39 12.93 3.50
C ASN A 85 14.93 11.64 4.19
N LEU A 86 13.97 11.76 5.10
CA LEU A 86 13.36 10.61 5.80
C LEU A 86 12.65 9.66 4.84
N LEU A 87 11.87 10.19 3.89
CA LEU A 87 11.24 9.39 2.84
C LEU A 87 12.31 8.73 1.94
N ALA A 88 13.38 9.44 1.59
CA ALA A 88 14.48 8.86 0.81
C ALA A 88 15.17 7.70 1.55
N MET A 89 15.40 7.82 2.86
CA MET A 89 15.91 6.71 3.68
C MET A 89 14.92 5.53 3.73
N GLY A 90 13.63 5.81 3.90
CA GLY A 90 12.59 4.77 3.88
C GLY A 90 12.52 3.98 2.56
N ARG A 91 12.88 4.59 1.43
CA ARG A 91 12.94 3.90 0.12
C ARG A 91 13.94 2.75 0.08
N ALA A 92 15.01 2.80 0.89
CA ALA A 92 15.98 1.72 0.95
C ALA A 92 15.41 0.45 1.60
N LEU A 93 14.33 0.59 2.39
CA LEU A 93 13.71 -0.52 3.13
C LEU A 93 12.43 -1.02 2.45
N GLY A 94 11.76 -0.19 1.65
CA GLY A 94 10.49 -0.50 1.01
C GLY A 94 9.87 0.74 0.37
N ARG A 95 8.54 0.77 0.24
CA ARG A 95 7.84 1.98 -0.23
C ARG A 95 7.47 2.85 0.97
N PRO A 96 8.10 4.03 1.16
CA PRO A 96 7.70 4.92 2.25
C PRO A 96 6.29 5.46 1.99
N ILE A 97 5.46 5.47 3.04
CA ILE A 97 4.07 5.92 3.01
C ILE A 97 3.95 7.29 3.69
N HIS A 98 4.50 7.43 4.90
CA HIS A 98 4.27 8.61 5.73
C HIS A 98 5.41 8.85 6.72
N VAL A 99 5.67 10.10 7.08
CA VAL A 99 6.58 10.45 8.19
C VAL A 99 5.71 10.72 9.41
N ASP A 100 6.09 10.20 10.57
CA ASP A 100 5.33 10.40 11.82
C ASP A 100 5.17 11.90 12.11
N GLU A 101 4.00 12.31 12.59
CA GLU A 101 3.71 13.73 12.79
C GLU A 101 4.65 14.41 13.79
N THR A 102 5.01 13.71 14.87
CA THR A 102 5.94 14.27 15.88
C THR A 102 7.34 14.42 15.31
N THR A 103 7.73 13.52 14.39
CA THR A 103 8.98 13.63 13.62
C THR A 103 8.92 14.80 12.65
N ALA A 104 7.83 14.94 11.89
CA ALA A 104 7.66 16.00 10.89
C ALA A 104 7.62 17.40 11.52
N LYS A 105 6.96 17.53 12.68
CA LYS A 105 6.90 18.77 13.47
C LYS A 105 8.12 18.96 14.37
N ARG A 106 9.00 17.96 14.48
CA ARG A 106 10.19 17.94 15.36
C ARG A 106 9.84 18.20 16.84
N GLU A 107 8.68 17.71 17.27
CA GLU A 107 8.16 17.91 18.64
C GLU A 107 8.88 17.02 19.66
N LEU A 108 9.37 15.84 19.24
CA LEU A 108 10.08 14.89 20.08
C LEU A 108 11.42 14.50 19.43
N GLY A 109 12.53 14.80 20.12
CA GLY A 109 13.90 14.59 19.61
C GLY A 109 14.50 13.20 19.84
N PHE A 110 13.71 12.18 20.22
CA PHE A 110 14.23 10.86 20.58
C PHE A 110 14.65 10.03 19.35
N TYR A 111 13.85 10.09 18.28
CA TYR A 111 14.08 9.38 17.02
C TYR A 111 13.21 10.00 15.94
N ALA A 112 13.63 9.88 14.68
CA ALA A 112 12.75 10.09 13.55
C ALA A 112 12.01 8.79 13.21
N SER A 113 10.77 8.85 12.74
CA SER A 113 10.03 7.66 12.30
C SER A 113 9.31 7.83 10.97
N VAL A 114 9.33 6.76 10.17
CA VAL A 114 8.71 6.70 8.85
C VAL A 114 7.93 5.39 8.73
N LEU A 115 6.68 5.48 8.30
CA LEU A 115 5.86 4.33 7.92
C LEU A 115 6.31 3.85 6.55
N VAL A 116 6.77 2.60 6.47
CA VAL A 116 7.27 1.99 5.24
C VAL A 116 6.50 0.70 4.97
N ASP A 117 5.99 0.58 3.74
CA ASP A 117 5.43 -0.66 3.21
C ASP A 117 6.56 -1.56 2.71
N ILE A 118 6.80 -2.65 3.43
CA ILE A 118 7.88 -3.61 3.17
C ILE A 118 7.29 -4.89 2.59
N ALA A 119 7.85 -5.35 1.47
CA ALA A 119 7.51 -6.64 0.88
C ALA A 119 8.25 -7.76 1.61
N LYS A 120 7.60 -8.90 1.85
CA LYS A 120 8.29 -10.12 2.28
C LYS A 120 8.96 -10.76 1.06
N GLU A 121 10.29 -10.90 1.10
CA GLU A 121 11.09 -11.66 0.11
C GLU A 121 10.70 -13.14 0.06
#